data_AF-A0A2A4P810-F1
#
_entry.id   AF-A0A2A4P810-F1
#
_cell.length_a   1.000
_cell.length_b   1.000
_cell.length_c   1.000
_cell.angle_alpha   90.00
_cell.angle_beta   90.00
_cell.angle_gamma   90.00
#
_symmetry.space_group_name_H-M   'P 1'
#
loop_
_entity.id
_entity.type
_entity.pdbx_description
1 polymer ?
#
loop_
_entity_poly.entity_id
_entity_poly.type
_entity_poly.pdbx_seq_one_letter_code
_entity_poly.pdbx_strand_id
1 'polypeptide(L)'
;MQNFSFKRHRFPPEIIRHAVWLYARFTLSYRDIEDLLAERGLDFSYETVRRWFHKFGAPIARNLRRTRQTPSDYWHLDEMAIVIRGKRHWLWRAVDNEGEILDFLVQPKRNARAALKLMRKLLRKQGWAPDQPHLYWTT
;
A
#
# COMPACT_ATOMS: atom_id res chain seq x y z
N MET A 1 -0.06 -7.47 18.43
CA MET A 1 0.29 -7.56 16.98
C MET A 1 -0.12 -8.93 16.46
N GLN A 2 -0.56 -9.08 15.21
CA GLN A 2 -0.70 -10.42 14.62
C GLN A 2 0.67 -11.09 14.58
N ASN A 3 0.73 -12.30 15.12
CA ASN A 3 1.95 -13.07 15.17
C ASN A 3 2.03 -13.93 13.90
N PHE A 4 3.05 -13.73 13.08
CA PHE A 4 3.32 -14.54 11.90
C PHE A 4 4.77 -15.05 11.94
N SER A 5 5.00 -16.25 11.41
CA SER A 5 6.26 -16.98 11.64
C SER A 5 7.22 -16.88 10.46
N PHE A 6 8.49 -16.62 10.78
CA PHE A 6 9.62 -16.72 9.84
C PHE A 6 10.28 -18.10 9.83
N LYS A 7 9.72 -19.09 10.55
CA LYS A 7 10.26 -20.47 10.53
C LYS A 7 10.33 -21.01 9.09
N ARG A 8 11.32 -21.88 8.86
CA ARG A 8 11.57 -22.56 7.57
C ARG A 8 11.97 -21.62 6.41
N HIS A 9 12.67 -20.52 6.70
CA HIS A 9 13.36 -19.74 5.67
C HIS A 9 14.86 -19.81 5.90
N ARG A 10 15.62 -19.84 4.80
CA ARG A 10 17.09 -19.86 4.83
C ARG A 10 17.67 -18.58 5.44
N PHE A 11 16.99 -17.46 5.23
CA PHE A 11 17.48 -16.14 5.65
C PHE A 11 16.89 -15.71 7.00
N PRO A 12 17.65 -14.94 7.80
CA PRO A 12 17.16 -14.38 9.04
C PRO A 12 15.93 -13.48 8.84
N PRO A 13 15.02 -13.39 9.83
CA PRO A 13 13.84 -12.53 9.77
C PRO A 13 14.16 -11.06 9.45
N GLU A 14 15.32 -10.56 9.86
CA GLU A 14 15.78 -9.18 9.67
C GLU A 14 15.97 -8.89 8.18
N ILE A 15 16.63 -9.80 7.45
CA ILE A 15 16.87 -9.69 6.01
C ILE A 15 15.56 -9.75 5.24
N ILE A 16 14.68 -10.70 5.60
CA ILE A 16 13.36 -10.83 4.98
C ILE A 16 12.54 -9.56 5.18
N ARG A 17 12.51 -9.03 6.41
CA ARG A 17 11.81 -7.77 6.73
C ARG A 17 12.40 -6.60 5.95
N HIS A 18 13.72 -6.51 5.84
CA HIS A 18 14.40 -5.45 5.11
C HIS A 18 14.06 -5.48 3.61
N ALA A 19 14.12 -6.64 2.96
CA ALA A 19 13.74 -6.79 1.56
C ALA A 19 12.27 -6.42 1.31
N VAL A 20 11.36 -6.86 2.18
CA VAL A 20 9.94 -6.51 2.11
C VAL A 20 9.72 -5.00 2.32
N TRP A 21 10.47 -4.39 3.24
CA TRP A 21 10.40 -2.96 3.50
C TRP A 21 10.93 -2.13 2.32
N LEU A 22 12.05 -2.54 1.71
CA LEU A 22 12.60 -1.87 0.54
C LEU A 22 11.58 -1.82 -0.60
N TYR A 23 10.93 -2.95 -0.91
CA TYR A 23 9.88 -3.00 -1.93
C TYR A 23 8.64 -2.16 -1.57
N ALA A 24 8.23 -2.16 -0.30
CA ALA A 24 7.03 -1.46 0.12
C ALA A 24 7.22 0.06 0.24
N ARG A 25 8.44 0.52 0.54
CA ARG A 25 8.72 1.93 0.87
C ARG A 25 9.26 2.73 -0.32
N PHE A 26 9.98 2.08 -1.23
CA PHE A 26 10.65 2.71 -2.37
C PHE A 26 10.10 2.19 -3.69
N THR A 27 10.32 2.93 -4.77
CA THR A 27 9.93 2.53 -6.13
C THR A 27 10.92 1.53 -6.74
N LEU A 28 11.34 0.54 -5.96
CA LEU A 28 12.30 -0.48 -6.37
C LEU A 28 11.57 -1.71 -6.93
N SER A 29 12.07 -2.25 -8.03
CA SER A 29 11.66 -3.55 -8.55
C SER A 29 12.22 -4.69 -7.70
N TYR A 30 11.67 -5.90 -7.84
CA TYR A 30 12.24 -7.07 -7.16
C TYR A 30 13.67 -7.38 -7.61
N ARG A 31 14.04 -7.03 -8.84
CA ARG A 31 15.41 -7.20 -9.37
C ARG A 31 16.35 -6.19 -8.74
N ASP A 32 15.92 -4.94 -8.63
CA ASP A 32 16.72 -3.89 -7.98
C ASP A 32 17.05 -4.28 -6.53
N ILE A 33 16.12 -4.95 -5.83
CA ILE A 33 16.34 -5.42 -4.46
C ILE A 33 17.29 -6.62 -4.40
N GLU A 34 17.21 -7.53 -5.38
CA GLU A 34 18.18 -8.62 -5.55
C GLU A 34 19.59 -8.04 -5.75
N ASP A 35 19.75 -7.11 -6.69
CA ASP A 35 21.04 -6.48 -7.01
C ASP A 35 21.61 -5.71 -5.79
N LEU A 36 20.79 -4.86 -5.15
CA LEU A 36 21.20 -4.07 -3.98
C LEU A 36 21.62 -4.91 -2.78
N LEU A 37 21.03 -6.10 -2.60
CA LEU A 37 21.36 -6.98 -1.49
C LEU A 37 22.49 -7.95 -1.85
N ALA A 38 22.67 -8.29 -3.13
CA ALA A 38 23.85 -8.98 -3.62
C ALA A 38 25.14 -8.17 -3.40
N GLU A 39 25.10 -6.83 -3.58
CA GLU A 39 26.22 -5.93 -3.24
C GLU A 39 26.64 -6.02 -1.77
N ARG A 40 25.72 -6.43 -0.88
CA ARG A 40 25.97 -6.65 0.55
C ARG A 40 26.34 -8.09 0.90
N GLY A 41 26.59 -8.93 -0.10
CA GLY A 41 26.93 -10.35 0.05
C GLY A 41 25.73 -11.26 0.32
N LEU A 42 24.50 -10.80 0.08
CA LEU A 42 23.29 -11.60 0.27
C LEU A 42 22.77 -12.10 -1.07
N ASP A 43 23.02 -13.38 -1.36
CA ASP A 43 22.64 -14.01 -2.63
C ASP A 43 21.25 -14.68 -2.57
N PHE A 44 20.25 -14.09 -3.23
CA PHE A 44 18.93 -14.68 -3.46
C PHE A 44 18.27 -14.08 -4.71
N SER A 45 17.38 -14.84 -5.33
CA SER A 45 16.67 -14.39 -6.53
C SER A 45 15.57 -13.36 -6.26
N TYR A 46 15.23 -12.53 -7.25
CA TYR A 46 14.05 -11.65 -7.19
C TYR A 46 12.74 -12.41 -6.90
N GLU A 47 12.60 -13.66 -7.35
CA GLU A 47 11.44 -14.51 -7.02
C GLU A 47 11.37 -14.83 -5.52
N THR A 48 12.51 -14.89 -4.84
CA THR A 48 12.56 -15.03 -3.38
C THR A 48 11.99 -13.78 -2.70
N VAL A 49 12.39 -12.59 -3.15
CA VAL A 49 11.83 -11.31 -2.67
C VAL A 49 10.33 -11.26 -2.92
N ARG A 50 9.87 -11.63 -4.12
CA ARG A 50 8.46 -11.68 -4.48
C ARG A 50 7.67 -12.62 -3.56
N ARG A 51 8.17 -13.83 -3.30
CA ARG A 51 7.53 -14.80 -2.38
C ARG A 51 7.47 -14.26 -0.95
N TRP A 52 8.53 -13.61 -0.47
CA TRP A 52 8.52 -12.97 0.84
C TRP A 52 7.51 -11.83 0.91
N PHE A 53 7.43 -10.97 -0.10
CA PHE A 53 6.45 -9.89 -0.14
C PHE A 53 5.01 -10.41 -0.12
N HIS A 54 4.70 -11.43 -0.93
CA HIS A 54 3.38 -12.06 -0.92
C HIS A 54 3.04 -12.72 0.43
N LYS A 55 4.01 -13.34 1.09
CA LYS A 55 3.81 -14.04 2.37
C LYS A 55 3.70 -13.09 3.57
N PHE A 56 4.58 -12.09 3.64
CA PHE A 56 4.77 -11.26 4.83
C PHE A 56 4.22 -9.84 4.70
N GLY A 57 4.06 -9.32 3.49
CA GLY A 57 3.64 -7.93 3.26
C GLY A 57 2.28 -7.62 3.90
N ALA A 58 1.26 -8.46 3.67
CA ALA A 58 -0.06 -8.22 4.24
C ALA A 58 -0.12 -8.33 5.78
N PRO A 59 0.50 -9.34 6.43
CA PRO A 59 0.64 -9.38 7.89
C PRO A 59 1.39 -8.19 8.48
N ILE A 60 2.53 -7.80 7.90
CA ILE A 60 3.31 -6.63 8.32
C ILE A 60 2.46 -5.37 8.24
N ALA A 61 1.84 -5.11 7.08
CA ALA A 61 1.01 -3.93 6.88
C ALA A 61 -0.20 -3.89 7.83
N ARG A 62 -0.77 -5.04 8.20
CA ARG A 62 -1.85 -5.11 9.20
C ARG A 62 -1.37 -4.70 10.58
N ASN A 63 -0.17 -5.12 10.98
CA ASN A 63 0.42 -4.73 12.26
C ASN A 63 0.70 -3.24 12.31
N LEU A 64 1.30 -2.69 11.24
CA LEU A 64 1.57 -1.26 11.13
C LEU A 64 0.28 -0.44 11.19
N ARG A 65 -0.78 -0.85 10.49
CA ARG A 65 -2.08 -0.16 10.55
C ARG A 65 -2.74 -0.16 11.94
N ARG A 66 -2.44 -1.15 12.80
CA ARG A 66 -2.99 -1.19 14.17
C ARG A 66 -2.27 -0.26 15.13
N THR A 67 -1.02 0.10 14.83
CA THR A 67 -0.20 1.02 15.62
C THR A 67 -0.24 2.44 15.07
N ARG A 68 -0.95 2.67 13.95
CA ARG A 68 -1.12 4.00 13.37
C ARG A 68 -1.99 4.86 14.28
N GLN A 69 -1.67 6.16 14.30
CA GLN A 69 -2.50 7.17 14.90
C GLN A 69 -3.83 7.29 14.14
N THR A 70 -4.84 7.85 14.80
CA THR A 70 -6.12 8.16 14.15
C THR A 70 -5.85 9.11 13.00
N PRO A 71 -6.35 8.83 11.78
CA PRO A 71 -6.18 9.74 10.66
C PRO A 71 -6.82 11.10 10.93
N SER A 72 -6.28 12.14 10.31
CA SER A 72 -6.80 13.49 10.44
C SER A 72 -8.24 13.63 9.92
N ASP A 73 -8.96 14.62 10.43
CA ASP A 73 -10.32 15.01 10.06
C ASP A 73 -10.39 15.81 8.75
N TYR A 74 -9.26 16.04 8.07
CA TYR A 74 -9.21 16.66 6.76
C TYR A 74 -8.91 15.62 5.67
N TRP A 75 -9.90 15.32 4.83
CA TRP A 75 -9.78 14.28 3.79
C TRP A 75 -9.74 14.88 2.39
N HIS A 76 -8.80 14.40 1.59
CA HIS A 76 -8.68 14.67 0.16
C HIS A 76 -8.99 13.41 -0.65
N LEU A 77 -9.78 13.58 -1.71
CA LEU A 77 -10.04 12.53 -2.68
C LEU A 77 -9.30 12.85 -3.97
N ASP A 78 -8.48 11.91 -4.44
CA ASP A 78 -7.66 12.06 -5.64
C ASP A 78 -7.97 10.96 -6.67
N GLU A 79 -7.78 11.30 -7.93
CA GLU A 79 -8.00 10.44 -9.10
C GLU A 79 -6.73 10.35 -9.94
N MET A 80 -6.28 9.13 -10.24
CA MET A 80 -5.10 8.90 -11.04
C MET A 80 -5.35 7.82 -12.11
N ALA A 81 -4.89 8.06 -13.34
CA ALA A 81 -4.84 7.02 -14.36
C ALA A 81 -3.63 6.09 -14.13
N ILE A 82 -3.87 4.78 -14.10
CA ILE A 82 -2.83 3.76 -13.93
C ILE A 82 -2.94 2.70 -15.03
N VAL A 83 -1.82 2.03 -15.35
CA VAL A 83 -1.81 0.93 -16.32
C VAL A 83 -1.57 -0.39 -15.59
N ILE A 84 -2.51 -1.33 -15.74
CA ILE A 84 -2.41 -2.68 -15.17
C ILE A 84 -2.49 -3.68 -16.31
N ARG A 85 -1.44 -4.49 -16.49
CA ARG A 85 -1.35 -5.50 -17.56
C ARG A 85 -1.68 -4.92 -18.96
N GLY A 86 -1.11 -3.75 -19.26
CA GLY A 86 -1.31 -3.05 -20.54
C GLY A 86 -2.67 -2.37 -20.71
N LYS A 87 -3.57 -2.43 -19.72
CA LYS A 87 -4.89 -1.80 -19.77
C LYS A 87 -4.97 -0.60 -18.83
N ARG A 88 -5.49 0.53 -19.33
CA ARG A 88 -5.72 1.73 -18.52
C ARG A 88 -6.86 1.49 -17.53
N HIS A 89 -6.61 1.88 -16.28
CA HIS A 89 -7.55 1.87 -15.17
C HIS A 89 -7.50 3.22 -14.45
N TRP A 90 -8.49 3.48 -13.61
CA TRP A 90 -8.59 4.66 -12.78
C TRP A 90 -8.52 4.26 -11.31
N LEU A 91 -7.52 4.81 -10.62
CA LEU A 91 -7.33 4.71 -9.18
C LEU A 91 -7.97 5.93 -8.52
N TRP A 92 -8.92 5.65 -7.64
CA TRP A 92 -9.47 6.62 -6.70
C TRP A 92 -8.81 6.37 -5.35
N ARG A 93 -8.25 7.40 -4.72
CA ARG A 93 -7.64 7.28 -3.38
C ARG A 93 -8.14 8.37 -2.47
N ALA A 94 -8.44 8.02 -1.23
CA ALA A 94 -8.71 8.95 -0.17
C ALA A 94 -7.47 9.03 0.73
N VAL A 95 -6.96 10.23 0.94
CA VAL A 95 -5.82 10.55 1.80
C VAL A 95 -6.22 11.62 2.79
N ASP A 96 -5.59 11.67 3.95
CA ASP A 96 -5.71 12.84 4.82
C ASP A 96 -4.66 13.93 4.50
N ASN A 97 -4.71 15.05 5.21
CA ASN A 97 -3.75 16.16 5.05
C ASN A 97 -2.32 15.82 5.50
N GLU A 98 -2.11 14.74 6.24
CA GLU A 98 -0.79 14.22 6.61
C GLU A 98 -0.25 13.25 5.54
N GLY A 99 -1.03 12.96 4.50
CA GLY A 99 -0.67 12.08 3.40
C GLY A 99 -0.92 10.60 3.70
N GLU A 100 -1.63 10.28 4.78
CA GLU A 100 -2.00 8.90 5.13
C GLU A 100 -3.14 8.41 4.24
N ILE A 101 -2.93 7.28 3.57
CA ILE A 101 -3.94 6.67 2.69
C ILE A 101 -5.02 6.00 3.54
N LEU A 102 -6.23 6.54 3.49
CA LEU A 102 -7.39 6.06 4.23
C LEU A 102 -8.01 4.84 3.56
N ASP A 103 -8.23 4.92 2.25
CA ASP A 103 -8.73 3.84 1.41
C ASP A 103 -8.50 4.13 -0.08
N PHE A 104 -8.62 3.11 -0.93
CA PHE A 104 -8.52 3.25 -2.38
C PHE A 104 -9.45 2.29 -3.13
N LEU A 105 -9.72 2.62 -4.39
CA LEU A 105 -10.55 1.84 -5.31
C LEU A 105 -10.00 1.96 -6.73
N VAL A 106 -9.71 0.82 -7.36
CA VAL A 106 -9.33 0.76 -8.78
C VAL A 106 -10.51 0.30 -9.61
N GLN A 107 -10.78 0.99 -10.73
CA GLN A 107 -11.87 0.66 -11.65
C GLN A 107 -11.41 0.78 -13.12
N PRO A 108 -12.00 -0.01 -14.05
CA PRO A 108 -11.71 0.12 -15.49
C PRO A 108 -12.30 1.35 -16.16
N LYS A 109 -13.10 2.18 -15.47
CA LYS A 109 -13.77 3.37 -16.04
C LYS A 109 -13.64 4.55 -15.08
N ARG A 110 -13.40 5.74 -15.62
CA ARG A 110 -13.53 7.02 -14.91
C ARG A 110 -15.01 7.33 -14.69
N ASN A 111 -15.49 7.31 -13.45
CA ASN A 111 -16.85 7.74 -13.15
C ASN A 111 -17.03 8.19 -11.68
N ALA A 112 -17.95 9.13 -11.48
CA ALA A 112 -18.32 9.63 -10.15
C ALA A 112 -18.92 8.54 -9.24
N ARG A 113 -19.49 7.46 -9.82
CA ARG A 113 -20.03 6.33 -9.03
C ARG A 113 -18.92 5.61 -8.26
N ALA A 114 -17.71 5.52 -8.81
CA ALA A 114 -16.55 4.95 -8.15
C ALA A 114 -16.10 5.82 -6.97
N ALA A 115 -16.02 7.14 -7.16
CA ALA A 115 -15.75 8.10 -6.08
C ALA A 115 -16.75 7.97 -4.93
N LEU A 116 -18.06 7.97 -5.24
CA LEU A 116 -19.12 7.79 -4.24
C LEU A 116 -19.03 6.44 -3.53
N LYS A 117 -18.69 5.36 -4.25
CA LYS A 117 -18.50 4.03 -3.66
C LYS A 117 -17.32 4.02 -2.68
N LEU A 118 -16.21 4.67 -3.04
CA LEU A 118 -15.06 4.82 -2.16
C LEU A 118 -15.43 5.61 -0.90
N MET A 119 -16.13 6.74 -1.06
CA MET A 119 -16.56 7.58 0.06
C MET A 119 -17.47 6.82 1.04
N ARG A 120 -18.49 6.10 0.54
CA ARG A 120 -19.37 5.28 1.39
C ARG A 120 -18.61 4.19 2.13
N LYS A 121 -17.65 3.54 1.47
CA LYS A 121 -16.79 2.52 2.08
C LYS A 121 -15.93 3.13 3.20
N LEU A 122 -15.38 4.32 2.95
CA LEU A 122 -14.54 5.05 3.89
C LEU A 122 -15.32 5.48 5.14
N LEU A 123 -16.48 6.12 4.97
CA LEU A 123 -17.35 6.52 6.09
C LEU A 123 -17.74 5.32 6.96
N ARG A 124 -18.11 4.18 6.34
CA ARG A 124 -18.41 2.95 7.08
C ARG A 124 -17.20 2.38 7.83
N LYS A 125 -16.00 2.56 7.28
CA LYS A 125 -14.75 2.05 7.87
C LYS A 125 -14.29 2.91 9.05
N GLN A 126 -14.39 4.24 8.94
CA GLN A 126 -13.98 5.16 9.98
C GLN A 126 -15.04 5.33 11.08
N GLY A 127 -16.32 5.23 10.73
CA GLY A 127 -17.43 5.41 11.68
C GLY A 127 -17.76 6.86 12.01
N TRP A 128 -17.09 7.81 11.36
CA TRP A 128 -17.31 9.25 11.48
C TRP A 128 -17.06 9.94 10.13
N ALA A 129 -17.52 11.18 9.99
CA ALA A 129 -17.32 12.00 8.80
C ALA A 129 -16.41 13.19 9.15
N PRO A 130 -15.52 13.60 8.23
CA PRO A 130 -14.66 14.76 8.42
C PRO A 130 -15.48 16.04 8.53
N ASP A 131 -15.02 16.98 9.36
CA ASP A 131 -15.69 18.28 9.53
C ASP A 131 -15.61 19.13 8.25
N GLN A 132 -14.59 18.92 7.40
CA GLN A 132 -14.45 19.56 6.10
C GLN A 132 -14.00 18.58 4.99
N PRO A 133 -14.92 18.03 4.18
CA PRO A 133 -14.56 17.26 2.99
C PRO A 133 -14.18 18.22 1.84
N HIS A 134 -12.89 18.47 1.65
CA HIS A 134 -12.40 19.24 0.50
C HIS A 134 -12.23 18.35 -0.73
N LEU A 135 -13.29 18.28 -1.55
CA LEU A 135 -13.27 17.65 -2.88
C LEU A 135 -12.68 18.62 -3.91
N TYR A 136 -11.36 18.71 -3.99
CA TYR A 136 -10.74 19.40 -5.12
C TYR A 136 -10.88 18.53 -6.37
N TRP A 137 -11.79 18.92 -7.26
CA TRP A 137 -11.78 18.44 -8.64
C TRP A 137 -10.64 19.15 -9.36
N THR A 138 -9.48 18.52 -9.46
CA THR A 138 -8.48 18.98 -10.43
C THR A 138 -8.99 18.61 -11.83
N THR A 139 -9.48 19.65 -12.52
CA THR A 139 -9.78 19.68 -13.97
C THR A 139 -8.54 19.37 -14.79
#